data_AF-A0A1F8HA05-F1
#
_entry.id   AF-A0A1F8HA05-F1
#
_cell.length_a   1.000
_cell.length_b   1.000
_cell.length_c   1.000
_cell.angle_alpha   90.00
_cell.angle_beta   90.00
_cell.angle_gamma   90.00
#
_symmetry.space_group_name_H-M   'P 1'
#
loop_
_entity.id
_entity.type
_entity.pdbx_description
1 polymer ?
#
loop_
_entity_poly.entity_id
_entity_poly.type
_entity_poly.pdbx_seq_one_letter_code
_entity_poly.pdbx_strand_id
1 'polypeptide(L)' 'MSANKEKYINSKNKIIHCPKCRGVVLKHYKLNGYSAKMEMAIKCPHCREALEVHFEDSRVVIKNQNQK' A
#
# COMPACT_ATOMS: atom_id res chain seq x y z
N MET A 1 -4.39 11.49 13.34
CA MET A 1 -3.15 10.73 13.66
C MET A 1 -2.97 9.65 12.59
N SER A 2 -2.13 9.92 11.58
CA SER A 2 -1.87 8.98 10.49
C SER A 2 -1.11 7.77 11.04
N ALA A 3 -1.81 6.68 11.31
CA ALA A 3 -1.19 5.44 11.75
C ALA A 3 -0.14 5.03 10.72
N ASN A 4 1.13 5.00 11.12
CA ASN A 4 2.22 4.63 10.25
C ASN A 4 2.08 3.14 9.88
N LYS A 5 1.60 2.89 8.65
CA LYS A 5 1.17 1.57 8.16
C LYS A 5 2.31 0.80 7.49
N GLU A 6 3.56 1.21 7.70
CA GLU A 6 4.77 0.51 7.24
C GLU A 6 4.79 -0.97 7.63
N LYS A 7 4.19 -1.35 8.77
CA LYS A 7 4.10 -2.76 9.21
C LYS A 7 3.34 -3.69 8.24
N TYR A 8 2.55 -3.16 7.33
CA TYR A 8 1.81 -3.95 6.34
C TYR A 8 2.58 -4.10 5.02
N ILE A 9 3.77 -3.52 4.94
CA ILE A 9 4.58 -3.44 3.74
C ILE A 9 5.84 -4.24 3.97
N ASN A 10 6.01 -5.29 3.17
CA ASN A 10 7.25 -6.03 3.10
C ASN A 10 8.03 -5.54 1.87
N SER A 11 8.87 -4.53 2.08
CA SER A 11 9.68 -3.92 1.01
C SER A 11 10.71 -4.90 0.43
N LYS A 12 11.21 -5.85 1.21
CA LYS A 12 12.17 -6.88 0.76
C LYS A 12 11.57 -7.78 -0.32
N ASN A 13 10.33 -8.22 -0.08
CA ASN A 13 9.60 -9.10 -1.01
C ASN A 13 8.67 -8.31 -1.96
N LYS A 14 8.60 -6.98 -1.82
CA LYS A 14 7.70 -6.09 -2.56
C LYS A 14 6.24 -6.54 -2.47
N ILE A 15 5.80 -6.79 -1.24
CA ILE A 15 4.44 -7.23 -0.91
C ILE A 15 3.78 -6.19 -0.02
N ILE A 16 2.53 -5.85 -0.33
CA ILE A 16 1.68 -4.98 0.46
C ILE A 16 0.49 -5.79 0.96
N HIS A 17 0.20 -5.66 2.24
CA HIS A 17 -0.94 -6.29 2.89
C HIS A 17 -2.02 -5.27 3.21
N CYS A 18 -3.27 -5.72 3.20
CA CYS A 18 -4.39 -4.92 3.64
C CYS A 18 -4.26 -4.63 5.15
N PRO A 19 -4.33 -3.36 5.60
CA PRO A 19 -4.27 -3.03 7.02
C PRO A 19 -5.41 -3.64 7.86
N LYS A 20 -6.56 -3.92 7.23
CA LYS A 20 -7.78 -4.44 7.87
C LYS A 20 -7.75 -5.96 8.04
N CYS A 21 -7.54 -6.70 6.96
CA CYS A 21 -7.63 -8.17 6.97
C CYS A 21 -6.29 -8.88 6.85
N ARG A 22 -5.18 -8.14 6.70
CA ARG A 22 -3.81 -8.66 6.50
C ARG A 22 -3.61 -9.52 5.24
N GLY A 23 -4.62 -9.64 4.38
CA GLY A 23 -4.50 -10.32 3.09
C GLY A 23 -3.59 -9.55 2.12
N VAL A 24 -2.93 -10.26 1.21
CA VAL A 24 -2.05 -9.65 0.21
C VAL A 24 -2.87 -8.86 -0.80
N VAL A 25 -2.54 -7.58 -1.00
CA VAL A 25 -3.24 -6.69 -1.94
C VAL A 25 -2.40 -6.35 -3.16
N LEU A 26 -1.08 -6.31 -3.01
CA LEU A 26 -0.15 -6.07 -4.10
C LEU A 26 1.11 -6.90 -3.88
N LYS A 27 1.66 -7.47 -4.95
CA LYS A 27 2.88 -8.28 -4.94
C LYS A 27 3.71 -8.00 -6.18
N HIS A 28 5.03 -8.08 -6.04
CA HIS A 28 6.00 -7.93 -7.14
C HIS A 28 5.95 -6.57 -7.87
N TYR A 29 5.60 -5.49 -7.16
CA TYR A 29 5.62 -4.16 -7.77
C TYR A 29 7.06 -3.73 -8.08
N LYS A 30 7.25 -2.96 -9.16
CA LYS A 30 8.54 -2.36 -9.53
C LYS A 30 8.36 -0.86 -9.61
N LEU A 31 9.23 -0.13 -8.92
CA LEU A 31 9.35 1.32 -9.05
C LEU A 31 10.52 1.59 -9.98
N ASN A 32 10.23 2.16 -11.14
CA ASN A 32 11.28 2.64 -12.04
C ASN A 32 11.73 4.00 -11.48
N GLY A 33 13.00 4.13 -11.11
CA GLY A 33 13.57 5.16 -10.22
C GLY A 33 13.57 6.61 -10.70
N TYR A 34 12.63 7.03 -11.54
CA TYR A 34 12.43 8.43 -11.91
C TYR A 34 11.41 9.07 -10.98
N SER A 35 11.84 9.59 -9.82
CA SER A 35 11.07 10.55 -8.97
C SER A 35 9.55 10.32 -8.98
N ALA A 36 9.13 9.05 -8.84
CA ALA A 36 7.79 8.64 -9.21
C ALA A 36 6.93 8.69 -7.96
N LYS A 37 6.41 9.89 -7.68
CA LYS A 37 5.24 10.01 -6.83
C LYS A 37 4.06 9.37 -7.56
N MET A 38 3.75 8.13 -7.22
CA MET A 38 2.62 7.40 -7.77
C MET A 38 1.62 7.13 -6.67
N GLU A 39 0.36 7.47 -6.93
CA GLU A 39 -0.77 7.13 -6.09
C GLU A 39 -1.70 6.21 -6.86
N MET A 40 -2.15 5.14 -6.21
CA MET A 40 -3.17 4.27 -6.77
C MET A 40 -4.17 3.82 -5.72
N ALA A 41 -5.44 3.79 -6.12
CA ALA A 41 -6.49 3.15 -5.34
C ALA A 41 -6.57 1.66 -5.68
N ILE A 42 -6.56 0.81 -4.67
CA ILE A 42 -6.69 -0.64 -4.78
C ILE A 42 -7.84 -1.10 -3.90
N LYS A 43 -8.72 -1.94 -4.45
CA LYS A 43 -9.71 -2.64 -3.65
C LYS A 43 -9.13 -3.96 -3.16
N CYS A 44 -9.13 -4.19 -1.85
CA CYS A 44 -8.64 -5.44 -1.27
C CYS A 44 -9.49 -6.63 -1.80
N PRO A 45 -8.89 -7.66 -2.40
CA PRO A 45 -9.64 -8.80 -2.93
C PRO A 45 -10.29 -9.66 -1.83
N HIS A 46 -9.80 -9.57 -0.59
CA HIS A 46 -10.29 -10.39 0.53
C HIS A 46 -11.44 -9.74 1.31
N CYS A 47 -11.30 -8.46 1.66
CA CYS A 47 -12.27 -7.76 2.51
C CYS A 47 -13.02 -6.64 1.79
N ARG A 48 -12.76 -6.44 0.49
CA ARG A 48 -13.39 -5.42 -0.37
C ARG A 48 -13.18 -3.97 0.07
N GLU A 49 -12.32 -3.75 1.06
CA GLU A 49 -11.93 -2.43 1.54
C GLU A 49 -11.17 -1.65 0.46
N ALA A 50 -11.49 -0.37 0.31
CA ALA A 50 -10.76 0.52 -0.58
C ALA A 50 -9.52 1.08 0.13
N LEU A 51 -8.37 0.94 -0.54
CA LEU A 51 -7.05 1.27 -0.02
C LEU A 51 -6.36 2.23 -0.98
N GLU A 52 -5.60 3.17 -0.44
CA GLU A 52 -4.71 4.04 -1.22
C GLU A 52 -3.28 3.62 -0.98
N VAL A 53 -2.53 3.44 -2.06
CA VAL A 53 -1.11 3.13 -2.01
C VAL A 53 -0.36 4.27 -2.66
N HIS A 54 0.53 4.90 -1.89
CA HIS A 54 1.42 5.94 -2.35
C HIS A 54 2.85 5.40 -2.41
N PHE A 55 3.54 5.65 -3.50
CA PHE A 55 4.95 5.36 -3.69
C PHE A 55 5.68 6.70 -3.79
N GLU A 56 6.65 6.94 -2.92
CA GLU A 56 7.46 8.18 -2.92
C GLU A 56 8.92 7.83 -2.61
N ASP A 57 9.84 8.16 -3.52
CA ASP A 57 11.30 8.18 -3.29
C ASP A 57 11.85 7.00 -2.46
N SER A 58 11.40 5.77 -2.77
CA SER A 58 11.74 4.48 -2.11
C SER A 58 10.90 4.07 -0.90
N ARG A 59 9.90 4.86 -0.52
CA ARG A 59 8.91 4.53 0.51
C ARG A 59 7.59 4.15 -0.15
N VAL A 60 6.89 3.26 0.53
CA VAL A 60 5.52 2.88 0.17
C VAL A 60 4.66 3.13 1.40
N VAL A 61 3.51 3.76 1.19
CA VAL A 61 2.55 4.06 2.24
C VAL A 61 1.21 3.50 1.81
N ILE A 62 0.55 2.76 2.69
CA ILE A 62 -0.82 2.29 2.47
C ILE A 62 -1.78 2.95 3.46
N LYS A 63 -2.91 3.45 2.97
CA LYS A 63 -4.00 4.03 3.76
C LYS A 63 -5.32 3.31 3.46
N ASN A 64 -6.27 3.42 4.37
CA ASN A 64 -7.64 2.99 4.10
C ASN A 64 -8.42 4.26 3.74
N GLN A 65 -9.21 4.22 2.67
CA GLN A 65 -10.03 5.36 2.27
C GLN A 65 -11.19 5.63 3.25
N ASN A 66 -11.55 4.65 4.09
CA ASN A 66 -12.71 4.75 4.99
C ASN A 66 -12.40 5.24 6.42
N GLN A 67 -11.29 5.94 6.66
CA GLN A 67 -11.10 6.68 7.93
C GLN A 67 -11.56 8.12 7.74
N LYS A 68 -12.88 8.33 7.75
CA LYS A 68 -13.51 9.64 7.92
C LYS A 68 -13.82 9.87 9.39
#